data_AF-R9KDB1-F1
#
_entry.id   AF-R9KDB1-F1
#
_cell.length_a   1.000
_cell.length_b   1.000
_cell.length_c   1.000
_cell.angle_alpha   90.00
_cell.angle_beta   90.00
_cell.angle_gamma   90.00
#
_symmetry.space_group_name_H-M   'P 1'
#
loop_
_entity.id
_entity.type
_entity.pdbx_description
1 polymer ?
#
loop_
_entity_poly.entity_id
_entity_poly.type
_entity_poly.pdbx_seq_one_letter_code
_entity_poly.pdbx_strand_id
1 'polypeptide(L)'
;MSTLQNQITQSLDGLSDDSLRFILEMIQRFVLPAEAKDKSINYDAVAAQGTKRRLGSMKGQKFIVDGHDLDECNDEIAKMFGVDE
;
A
#
# COMPACT_ATOMS: atom_id res chain seq x y z
N MET A 1 23.98 19.86 8.49
CA MET A 1 22.55 19.91 8.08
C MET A 1 22.42 20.80 6.87
N SER A 2 21.46 20.49 5.99
CA SER A 2 21.07 21.40 4.91
C SER A 2 20.40 22.67 5.47
N THR A 3 20.50 23.80 4.77
CA THR A 3 19.80 25.06 5.12
C THR A 3 18.30 24.84 5.31
N LEU A 4 17.70 24.01 4.47
CA LEU A 4 16.29 23.65 4.54
C LEU A 4 15.95 22.81 5.79
N GLN A 5 16.84 21.90 6.20
CA GLN A 5 16.63 21.08 7.40
C GLN A 5 16.57 21.96 8.65
N ASN A 6 17.46 22.95 8.75
CA ASN A 6 17.44 23.90 9.87
C ASN A 6 16.16 24.73 9.90
N GLN A 7 15.65 25.16 8.75
CA GLN A 7 14.38 25.90 8.67
C GLN A 7 13.20 25.03 9.10
N ILE A 8 13.18 23.75 8.72
CA ILE A 8 12.13 22.82 9.15
C ILE A 8 12.18 22.63 10.66
N THR A 9 13.35 22.38 11.24
CA THR A 9 13.51 22.22 12.69
C THR A 9 13.07 23.47 13.45
N GLN A 10 13.44 24.67 12.98
CA GLN A 10 12.98 25.93 13.58
C GLN A 10 11.46 26.13 13.46
N SER A 11 10.85 25.67 12.37
CA SER A 11 9.40 25.81 12.16
C SER A 11 8.57 24.84 13.03
N LEU A 12 9.19 23.76 13.50
CA LEU A 12 8.55 22.77 14.37
C LEU A 12 8.77 23.08 15.87
N ASP A 13 9.69 23.96 16.20
CA ASP A 13 10.01 24.34 17.57
C ASP A 13 8.86 25.14 18.21
N GLY A 14 8.46 24.78 19.42
CA GLY A 14 7.34 25.40 20.14
C GLY A 14 5.93 24.92 19.74
N LEU A 15 5.80 23.96 18.82
CA LEU A 15 4.50 23.33 18.53
C LEU A 15 4.09 22.34 19.63
N SER A 16 2.77 22.18 19.82
CA SER A 16 2.23 21.15 20.70
C SER A 16 2.39 19.75 20.11
N ASP A 17 2.38 18.73 20.97
CA ASP A 17 2.50 17.33 20.55
C ASP A 17 1.41 16.92 19.52
N ASP A 18 0.17 17.39 19.73
CA ASP A 18 -0.93 17.17 18.78
C ASP A 18 -0.65 17.77 17.39
N SER A 19 -0.04 18.96 17.35
CA SER A 19 0.31 19.64 16.09
C SER A 19 1.45 18.91 15.38
N LEU A 20 2.46 18.46 16.13
CA LEU A 20 3.57 17.67 15.61
C LEU A 20 3.08 16.33 15.05
N ARG A 21 2.15 15.68 15.75
CA ARG A 21 1.53 14.42 15.32
C ARG A 21 0.73 14.59 14.04
N PHE A 22 -0.07 15.65 13.94
CA PHE A 22 -0.81 15.98 12.73
C PHE A 22 0.13 16.21 11.53
N ILE A 23 1.21 16.98 11.71
CA ILE A 23 2.21 17.23 10.66
C ILE A 23 2.88 15.91 10.22
N LEU A 24 3.23 15.04 11.17
CA LEU A 24 3.82 13.73 10.89
C LEU A 24 2.88 12.87 10.03
N GLU A 25 1.59 12.84 10.36
CA GLU A 25 0.57 12.11 9.58
C GLU A 25 0.44 12.66 8.16
N MET A 26 0.52 13.98 7.97
CA MET A 26 0.48 14.58 6.63
C MET A 26 1.72 14.23 5.80
N ILE A 27 2.90 14.25 6.40
CA ILE A 27 4.15 13.84 5.73
C ILE A 27 4.07 12.37 5.34
N GLN A 28 3.61 11.51 6.25
CA GLN A 28 3.43 10.08 5.96
C GLN A 28 2.39 9.84 4.87
N ARG A 29 1.28 10.59 4.86
CA ARG A 29 0.19 10.34 3.91
C ARG A 29 0.50 10.83 2.50
N PHE A 30 1.12 12.00 2.37
CA PHE A 30 1.22 12.72 1.10
C PHE A 30 2.64 12.94 0.59
N VAL A 31 3.65 12.96 1.47
CA VAL A 31 5.04 13.29 1.08
C VAL A 31 5.88 12.02 0.94
N LEU A 32 5.69 11.04 1.84
CA LEU A 32 6.38 9.77 1.77
C LEU A 32 5.78 8.88 0.67
N PRO A 33 6.59 8.47 -0.33
CA PRO A 33 6.16 7.51 -1.35
C PRO A 33 5.63 6.23 -0.69
N ALA A 34 4.67 5.56 -1.32
CA ALA A 34 4.04 4.35 -0.76
C ALA A 34 5.08 3.26 -0.45
N GLU A 35 6.18 3.24 -1.20
CA GLU A 35 7.31 2.32 -1.05
C GLU A 35 8.15 2.58 0.21
N ALA A 36 8.08 3.78 0.79
CA ALA A 36 8.80 4.15 2.02
C ALA A 36 8.01 3.86 3.31
N LYS A 37 6.70 3.56 3.19
CA LYS A 37 5.81 3.24 4.33
C LYS A 37 6.09 1.86 4.94
N ASP A 38 6.87 1.05 4.25
CA ASP A 38 7.19 -0.33 4.63
C ASP A 38 8.34 -0.43 5.67
N LYS A 39 8.67 0.68 6.37
CA LYS A 39 9.74 0.70 7.39
C LYS A 39 9.34 1.16 8.81
N SER A 40 8.09 1.52 9.10
CA SER A 40 7.69 1.95 10.45
C SER A 40 6.50 1.22 11.09
N ILE A 41 6.22 -0.03 10.73
CA ILE A 41 5.33 -0.89 11.52
C ILE A 41 6.21 -1.98 12.11
N ASN A 42 6.23 -2.18 13.43
CA ASN A 42 7.07 -3.23 14.01
C ASN A 42 6.55 -4.63 13.58
N TYR A 43 7.16 -5.21 12.53
CA TYR A 43 6.78 -6.47 11.89
C TYR A 43 7.32 -7.71 12.60
N ASP A 44 8.12 -7.58 13.67
CA ASP A 44 8.73 -8.75 14.35
C ASP A 44 7.66 -9.70 14.92
N ALA A 45 6.45 -9.19 15.21
CA ALA A 45 5.32 -10.01 15.61
C ALA A 45 4.63 -10.75 14.44
N VAL A 46 4.82 -10.31 13.19
CA VAL A 46 4.19 -10.92 11.99
C VAL A 46 5.18 -11.81 11.24
N ALA A 47 6.49 -11.58 11.38
CA ALA A 47 7.55 -12.36 10.74
C ALA A 47 7.85 -13.71 11.44
N ALA A 48 7.37 -13.93 12.67
CA ALA A 48 7.58 -15.20 13.37
C ALA A 48 6.73 -16.36 12.82
N GLN A 49 5.76 -16.11 11.93
CA GLN A 49 4.87 -17.16 11.41
C GLN A 49 4.90 -17.26 9.88
N GLY A 50 5.97 -17.90 9.41
CA GLY A 50 5.88 -18.90 8.34
C GLY A 50 5.79 -18.37 6.90
N THR A 51 6.94 -18.42 6.22
CA THR A 51 7.11 -18.42 4.75
C THR A 51 6.58 -17.20 3.99
N LYS A 52 7.46 -16.57 3.20
CA LYS A 52 7.11 -15.53 2.21
C LYS A 52 6.08 -16.09 1.22
N ARG A 53 4.79 -15.99 1.55
CA ARG A 53 3.69 -16.37 0.65
C ARG A 53 3.58 -15.29 -0.42
N ARG A 54 3.53 -15.70 -1.68
CA ARG A 54 3.28 -14.78 -2.80
C ARG A 54 1.94 -14.08 -2.53
N LEU A 55 1.94 -12.74 -2.51
CA LEU A 55 0.72 -11.94 -2.44
C LEU A 55 -0.28 -12.47 -3.50
N GLY A 56 -1.51 -12.75 -3.06
CA GLY A 56 -2.55 -13.35 -3.91
C GLY A 56 -2.56 -14.89 -3.98
N SER A 57 -1.67 -15.61 -3.28
CA SER A 57 -1.73 -17.08 -3.22
C SER A 57 -2.40 -17.57 -1.94
N MET A 58 -3.71 -17.78 -2.01
CA MET A 58 -4.50 -18.52 -1.01
C MET A 58 -4.98 -19.83 -1.63
N LYS A 59 -4.06 -20.80 -1.70
CA LYS A 59 -4.32 -22.13 -2.25
C LYS A 59 -5.53 -22.76 -1.54
N GLY A 60 -6.58 -23.09 -2.29
CA GLY A 60 -7.77 -23.78 -1.78
C GLY A 60 -8.90 -22.88 -1.29
N GLN A 61 -8.78 -21.55 -1.36
CA GLN A 61 -9.91 -20.65 -1.13
C GLN A 61 -10.67 -20.37 -2.42
N LYS A 62 -11.99 -20.50 -2.35
CA LYS A 62 -12.91 -20.16 -3.43
C LYS A 62 -13.39 -18.72 -3.23
N PHE A 63 -12.86 -17.81 -4.05
CA PHE A 63 -13.22 -16.38 -4.03
C PHE A 63 -14.39 -16.05 -4.97
N ILE A 64 -14.86 -17.06 -5.70
CA ILE A 64 -15.92 -16.93 -6.70
C ILE A 64 -17.18 -17.51 -6.08
N VAL A 65 -18.26 -16.72 -6.09
CA VAL A 65 -19.57 -17.18 -5.63
C VAL A 65 -20.03 -18.35 -6.50
N ASP A 66 -20.66 -19.35 -5.89
CA ASP A 66 -21.18 -20.51 -6.63
C ASP A 66 -22.16 -20.05 -7.73
N GLY A 67 -21.90 -20.49 -8.97
CA GLY A 67 -22.71 -20.12 -10.13
C GLY A 67 -22.29 -18.83 -10.84
N HIS A 68 -21.25 -18.14 -10.38
CA HIS A 68 -20.65 -17.04 -11.14
C HIS A 68 -19.78 -17.61 -12.27
N ASP A 69 -20.17 -17.34 -13.51
CA ASP A 69 -19.37 -17.67 -14.69
C ASP A 69 -18.26 -16.63 -14.86
N LEU A 70 -17.00 -17.06 -14.84
CA LEU A 70 -15.88 -16.15 -15.06
C LEU A 70 -15.65 -15.86 -16.53
N ASP A 71 -16.17 -16.72 -17.40
CA ASP A 71 -15.92 -16.69 -18.84
C ASP A 71 -16.99 -15.89 -19.59
N GLU A 72 -18.00 -15.35 -18.88
CA GLU A 72 -19.12 -14.60 -19.46
C GLU A 72 -18.66 -13.42 -20.34
N CYS A 73 -17.55 -12.77 -19.98
CA CYS A 73 -16.99 -11.63 -20.73
C CYS A 73 -15.89 -12.02 -21.72
N ASN A 74 -15.58 -13.30 -21.90
CA ASN A 74 -14.44 -13.71 -22.74
C ASN A 74 -14.64 -13.31 -24.21
N ASP A 75 -15.86 -13.36 -24.75
CA ASP A 75 -16.14 -12.96 -26.14
C ASP A 75 -15.91 -11.46 -26.36
N GLU A 76 -16.27 -10.62 -25.38
CA GLU A 76 -16.02 -9.17 -25.44
C GLU A 76 -14.52 -8.88 -25.38
N ILE A 77 -13.80 -9.57 -24.49
CA ILE A 77 -12.35 -9.46 -24.37
C ILE A 77 -11.67 -9.93 -25.66
N ALA A 78 -12.07 -11.07 -26.24
CA ALA A 78 -11.52 -11.60 -27.48
C ALA A 78 -11.65 -10.60 -28.63
N LYS A 79 -12.80 -9.92 -28.72
CA LYS A 79 -13.02 -8.83 -29.68
C LYS A 79 -12.12 -7.61 -29.43
N MET A 80 -11.90 -7.22 -28.17
CA MET A 80 -11.02 -6.08 -27.84
C MET A 80 -9.55 -6.35 -28.18
N PHE A 81 -9.12 -7.60 -28.12
CA PHE A 81 -7.73 -8.00 -28.39
C PHE A 81 -7.53 -8.60 -29.79
N GLY A 82 -8.55 -8.58 -30.65
CA GLY A 82 -8.46 -9.05 -32.03
C GLY A 82 -8.13 -10.54 -32.15
N VAL A 83 -8.56 -11.35 -31.17
CA VAL A 83 -8.30 -12.80 -31.15
C VAL A 83 -9.22 -13.54 -32.16
N ASP A 84 -10.33 -12.92 -32.53
CA ASP A 84 -11.34 -13.47 -33.45
C ASP A 84 -11.27 -12.89 -34.89
N GLU A 85 -10.16 -12.24 -35.28
CA GLU A 85 -9.89 -11.83 -36.67
C GLU A 85 -8.93 -12.77 -37.41
#